data_AF-A0AAV5T985-F1
#
_entry.id   AF-A0AAV5T985-F1
#
_cell.length_a   1.000
_cell.length_b   1.000
_cell.length_c   1.000
_cell.angle_alpha   90.00
_cell.angle_beta   90.00
_cell.angle_gamma   90.00
#
_symmetry.space_group_name_H-M   'P 1'
#
loop_
_entity.id
_entity.type
_entity.pdbx_description
1 polymer ?
#
loop_
_entity_poly.entity_id
_entity_poly.type
_entity_poly.pdbx_seq_one_letter_code
_entity_poly.pdbx_strand_id
1 'polypeptide(L)'
;TSMAATKSIIETFQTHYRTFSIMRRTAELQMRGVHMNPFEEYEIVPCTHQIMNEATRIMIRGLFDFVPLVFPEFKDFSIADKWLLIRNYQKSFHILDAHMRTERRRPEVSWYFGTYTTSISVDTVDIYFSDCPDQKNVTEAARTLRLCIQENCDKTKEQ
;
A
#
# COMPACT_ATOMS: atom_id res chain seq x y z
N THR A 1 -39.42 2.85 20.35
CA THR A 1 -38.87 2.32 19.08
C THR A 1 -37.47 2.88 18.94
N SER A 2 -36.45 2.05 19.16
CA SER A 2 -35.05 2.49 19.19
C SER A 2 -34.60 2.90 17.79
N MET A 3 -34.18 4.17 17.61
CA MET A 3 -33.43 4.59 16.43
C MET A 3 -32.13 3.81 16.45
N ALA A 4 -31.95 2.86 15.53
CA ALA A 4 -30.65 2.25 15.29
C ALA A 4 -29.67 3.38 15.01
N ALA A 5 -28.68 3.57 15.90
CA ALA A 5 -27.66 4.58 15.72
C ALA A 5 -26.98 4.32 14.37
N THR A 6 -27.11 5.27 13.43
CA THR A 6 -26.45 5.18 12.14
C THR A 6 -24.95 5.10 12.40
N LYS A 7 -24.35 3.94 12.09
CA LYS A 7 -22.91 3.72 12.26
C LYS A 7 -22.15 4.84 11.56
N SER A 8 -21.20 5.46 12.25
CA SER A 8 -20.44 6.58 11.68
C SER A 8 -19.66 6.11 10.45
N ILE A 9 -19.52 6.98 9.44
CA ILE A 9 -18.68 6.72 8.27
C ILE A 9 -17.24 6.31 8.68
N ILE A 10 -16.75 6.84 9.80
CA ILE A 10 -15.43 6.52 10.36
C ILE A 10 -15.40 5.06 10.83
N GLU A 11 -16.41 4.62 11.57
CA GLU A 11 -16.48 3.24 12.08
C GLU A 11 -16.68 2.23 10.93
N THR A 12 -17.46 2.60 9.92
CA THR A 12 -17.64 1.83 8.69
C THR A 12 -16.32 1.71 7.93
N PHE A 13 -15.60 2.82 7.74
CA PHE A 13 -14.28 2.84 7.12
C PHE A 13 -13.31 1.94 7.88
N GLN A 14 -13.19 2.09 9.20
CA GLN A 14 -12.28 1.28 10.03
C GLN A 14 -12.58 -0.22 9.92
N THR A 15 -13.86 -0.59 9.96
CA THR A 15 -14.29 -1.99 9.86
C THR A 15 -13.85 -2.59 8.51
N HIS A 16 -14.18 -1.91 7.40
CA HIS A 16 -13.90 -2.43 6.07
C HIS A 16 -12.42 -2.31 5.69
N TYR A 17 -11.72 -1.30 6.22
CA TYR A 17 -10.29 -1.10 5.99
C TYR A 17 -9.48 -2.25 6.60
N ARG A 18 -9.89 -2.78 7.76
CA ARG A 18 -9.25 -3.97 8.34
C ARG A 18 -9.37 -5.18 7.43
N THR A 19 -10.56 -5.45 6.89
CA THR A 19 -10.78 -6.56 5.95
C THR A 19 -9.98 -6.37 4.67
N PHE A 20 -9.99 -5.15 4.11
CA PHE A 20 -9.20 -4.79 2.94
C PHE A 20 -7.70 -4.99 3.17
N SER A 21 -7.19 -4.61 4.34
CA SER A 21 -5.79 -4.80 4.73
C SER A 21 -5.39 -6.26 4.81
N ILE A 22 -6.24 -7.10 5.43
CA ILE A 22 -5.99 -8.54 5.53
C ILE A 22 -5.98 -9.17 4.13
N MET A 23 -6.94 -8.83 3.29
CA MET A 23 -7.02 -9.35 1.93
C MET A 23 -5.77 -8.99 1.11
N ARG A 24 -5.36 -7.72 1.11
CA ARG A 24 -4.16 -7.28 0.38
C ARG A 24 -2.90 -8.00 0.89
N ARG A 25 -2.70 -8.04 2.20
CA ARG A 25 -1.56 -8.74 2.81
C ARG A 25 -1.54 -10.22 2.43
N THR A 26 -2.66 -10.92 2.54
CA THR A 26 -2.75 -12.34 2.19
C THR A 26 -2.47 -12.58 0.72
N ALA A 27 -3.04 -11.76 -0.18
CA ALA A 27 -2.81 -11.88 -1.61
C ALA A 27 -1.33 -11.63 -1.99
N GLU A 28 -0.70 -10.63 -1.38
CA GLU A 28 0.73 -10.36 -1.60
C GLU A 28 1.64 -11.47 -1.06
N LEU A 29 1.32 -12.07 0.09
CA LEU A 29 2.08 -13.21 0.61
C LEU A 29 1.92 -14.45 -0.27
N GLN A 30 0.70 -14.73 -0.75
CA GLN A 30 0.45 -15.79 -1.70
C GLN A 30 1.22 -15.61 -3.00
N MET A 31 1.28 -14.38 -3.53
CA MET A 31 2.08 -14.04 -4.71
C MET A 31 3.57 -14.34 -4.50
N ARG A 32 4.07 -14.20 -3.27
CA ARG A 32 5.45 -14.55 -2.88
C ARG A 32 5.65 -16.04 -2.58
N GLY A 33 4.62 -16.88 -2.69
CA GLY A 33 4.67 -18.29 -2.29
C GLY A 33 4.72 -18.50 -0.77
N VAL A 34 4.41 -17.48 0.03
CA VAL A 34 4.37 -17.56 1.49
C VAL A 34 2.98 -17.99 1.93
N HIS A 35 2.86 -19.22 2.44
CA HIS A 35 1.64 -19.70 3.08
C HIS A 35 1.63 -19.28 4.55
N MET A 36 0.79 -18.31 4.92
CA MET A 36 0.67 -17.89 6.32
C MET A 36 -0.07 -18.92 7.17
N ASN A 37 0.53 -19.25 8.31
CA ASN A 37 -0.22 -19.60 9.51
C ASN A 37 -0.75 -18.29 10.16
N PRO A 38 -2.03 -18.19 10.55
CA PRO A 38 -2.62 -16.96 11.11
C PRO A 38 -1.94 -16.38 12.36
N PHE A 39 -0.99 -17.11 12.97
CA PHE A 39 -0.27 -16.72 14.18
C PHE A 39 1.21 -16.37 13.95
N GLU A 40 1.72 -16.47 12.72
CA GLU A 40 3.15 -16.25 12.43
C GLU A 40 3.41 -14.83 11.91
N GLU A 41 4.49 -14.23 12.42
CA GLU A 41 5.06 -13.03 11.81
C GLU A 41 5.66 -13.37 10.45
N TYR A 42 5.54 -12.46 9.49
CA TYR A 42 6.11 -12.61 8.16
C TYR A 42 7.27 -11.63 7.98
N GLU A 43 8.26 -12.06 7.20
CA GLU A 43 9.39 -11.22 6.85
C GLU A 43 8.98 -10.13 5.84
N ILE A 44 9.36 -8.90 6.15
CA ILE A 44 9.31 -7.78 5.22
C ILE A 44 10.57 -7.82 4.37
N VAL A 45 10.40 -8.04 3.07
CA VAL A 45 11.51 -8.16 2.12
C VAL A 45 11.67 -6.88 1.29
N PRO A 46 12.84 -6.64 0.68
CA PRO A 46 13.00 -5.53 -0.27
C PRO A 46 11.96 -5.58 -1.38
N CYS A 47 11.36 -4.43 -1.70
CA CYS A 47 10.41 -4.28 -2.79
C CYS A 47 11.15 -4.23 -4.12
N THR A 48 10.61 -4.92 -5.13
CA THR A 48 11.03 -4.79 -6.53
C THR A 48 9.96 -4.11 -7.37
N HIS A 49 10.31 -3.65 -8.56
CA HIS A 49 9.40 -2.99 -9.48
C HIS A 49 8.27 -3.93 -9.91
N GLN A 50 8.53 -5.22 -10.16
CA GLN A 50 7.44 -6.15 -10.47
C GLN A 50 6.54 -6.42 -9.26
N ILE A 51 7.10 -6.60 -8.06
CA ILE A 51 6.30 -6.77 -6.84
C ILE A 51 5.39 -5.55 -6.61
N MET A 52 5.91 -4.34 -6.76
CA MET A 52 5.12 -3.11 -6.63
C MET A 52 3.96 -3.07 -7.64
N ASN A 53 4.23 -3.44 -8.90
CA ASN A 53 3.20 -3.45 -9.95
C ASN A 53 2.09 -4.46 -9.65
N GLU A 54 2.43 -5.69 -9.28
CA GLU A 54 1.43 -6.71 -8.94
C GLU A 54 0.66 -6.35 -7.67
N ALA A 55 1.34 -5.84 -6.63
CA ALA A 55 0.68 -5.35 -5.42
C ALA A 55 -0.26 -4.15 -5.70
N THR A 56 0.11 -3.28 -6.64
CA THR A 56 -0.75 -2.18 -7.09
C THR A 56 -2.02 -2.71 -7.78
N ARG A 57 -1.91 -3.77 -8.59
CA ARG A 57 -3.10 -4.42 -9.20
C ARG A 57 -4.00 -5.05 -8.15
N ILE A 58 -3.43 -5.73 -7.15
CA ILE A 58 -4.16 -6.27 -5.99
C ILE A 58 -4.91 -5.14 -5.26
N MET A 59 -4.21 -4.02 -5.00
CA MET A 59 -4.80 -2.86 -4.34
C MET A 59 -5.94 -2.26 -5.16
N ILE A 60 -5.74 -2.00 -6.45
CA ILE A 60 -6.77 -1.44 -7.34
C ILE A 60 -8.01 -2.32 -7.34
N ARG A 61 -7.84 -3.64 -7.52
CA ARG A 61 -8.96 -4.58 -7.50
C ARG A 61 -9.70 -4.53 -6.17
N GLY A 62 -8.97 -4.54 -5.06
CA GLY A 62 -9.62 -4.47 -3.75
C GLY A 62 -10.24 -3.11 -3.44
N LEU A 63 -9.79 -2.00 -4.04
CA LEU A 63 -10.46 -0.71 -3.94
C LEU A 63 -11.85 -0.74 -4.60
N PHE A 64 -12.00 -1.45 -5.72
CA PHE A 64 -13.31 -1.66 -6.34
C PHE A 64 -14.30 -2.40 -5.42
N ASP A 65 -13.80 -3.28 -4.55
CA ASP A 65 -14.62 -4.01 -3.58
C ASP A 65 -14.82 -3.21 -2.28
N PHE A 66 -13.80 -2.47 -1.84
CA PHE A 66 -13.79 -1.73 -0.58
C PHE A 66 -14.62 -0.44 -0.62
N VAL A 67 -14.47 0.37 -1.68
CA VAL A 67 -15.12 1.68 -1.78
C VAL A 67 -16.65 1.58 -1.68
N PRO A 68 -17.35 0.65 -2.37
CA PRO A 68 -18.80 0.47 -2.23
C PRO A 68 -19.30 0.08 -0.83
N LEU A 69 -18.43 -0.46 0.03
CA LEU A 69 -18.77 -0.82 1.41
C LEU A 69 -18.72 0.39 2.34
N VAL A 70 -17.92 1.39 1.99
CA VAL A 70 -17.79 2.65 2.74
C VAL A 70 -18.72 3.72 2.17
N PHE A 71 -18.81 3.82 0.86
CA PHE A 71 -19.59 4.81 0.11
C PHE A 71 -20.55 4.08 -0.85
N PRO A 72 -21.76 3.71 -0.38
CA PRO A 72 -22.70 2.93 -1.18
C PRO A 72 -23.06 3.55 -2.53
N GLU A 73 -23.07 4.88 -2.64
CA GLU A 73 -23.35 5.66 -3.85
C GLU A 73 -22.35 5.36 -4.97
N PHE A 74 -21.14 4.90 -4.62
CA PHE A 74 -20.16 4.47 -5.59
C PHE A 74 -20.67 3.33 -6.48
N LYS A 75 -21.65 2.53 -6.01
CA LYS A 75 -22.25 1.46 -6.81
C LYS A 75 -22.97 1.99 -8.04
N ASP A 76 -23.54 3.18 -7.95
CA ASP A 76 -24.39 3.77 -8.98
C ASP A 76 -23.59 4.44 -10.11
N PHE A 77 -22.29 4.66 -9.89
CA PHE A 77 -21.40 5.20 -10.92
C PHE A 77 -21.19 4.23 -12.08
N SER A 78 -20.97 4.81 -13.26
CA SER A 78 -20.53 4.06 -14.44
C SER A 78 -19.17 3.41 -14.17
N ILE A 79 -18.84 2.36 -14.92
CA ILE A 79 -17.52 1.71 -14.80
C ILE A 79 -16.38 2.69 -15.12
N ALA A 80 -16.59 3.62 -16.05
CA ALA A 80 -15.62 4.64 -16.43
C ALA A 80 -15.35 5.62 -15.28
N ASP A 81 -16.39 6.07 -14.58
CA ASP A 81 -16.26 6.99 -13.44
C ASP A 81 -15.60 6.31 -12.24
N LYS A 82 -15.96 5.05 -11.97
CA LYS A 82 -15.29 4.24 -10.93
C LYS A 82 -13.80 4.12 -11.20
N TRP A 83 -13.42 3.84 -12.45
CA TRP A 83 -12.03 3.80 -12.88
C TRP A 83 -11.33 5.13 -12.75
N LEU A 84 -11.98 6.23 -13.14
CA LEU A 84 -11.44 7.58 -13.03
C LEU A 84 -11.09 7.90 -11.57
N LEU A 85 -12.02 7.64 -10.65
CA LEU A 85 -11.82 7.86 -9.22
C LEU A 85 -10.67 7.01 -8.68
N ILE A 86 -10.70 5.69 -8.92
CA ILE A 86 -9.66 4.79 -8.40
C ILE A 86 -8.29 5.16 -8.96
N ARG A 87 -8.15 5.40 -10.26
CA ARG A 87 -6.87 5.79 -10.87
C ARG A 87 -6.32 7.08 -10.27
N ASN A 88 -7.18 8.07 -10.02
CA ASN A 88 -6.75 9.38 -9.53
C ASN A 88 -6.36 9.35 -8.04
N TYR A 89 -6.98 8.48 -7.23
CA TYR A 89 -6.78 8.47 -5.77
C TYR A 89 -5.99 7.28 -5.23
N GLN A 90 -5.75 6.22 -6.01
CA GLN A 90 -5.02 5.02 -5.53
C GLN A 90 -3.61 5.35 -5.02
N LYS A 91 -2.90 6.29 -5.66
CA LYS A 91 -1.56 6.69 -5.23
C LYS A 91 -1.59 7.39 -3.87
N SER A 92 -2.52 8.32 -3.68
CA SER A 92 -2.69 9.01 -2.40
C SER A 92 -3.10 8.03 -1.29
N PHE A 93 -4.03 7.12 -1.60
CA PHE A 93 -4.41 6.06 -0.68
C PHE A 93 -3.20 5.20 -0.28
N HIS A 94 -2.41 4.75 -1.27
CA HIS A 94 -1.21 3.96 -1.06
C HIS A 94 -0.20 4.64 -0.14
N ILE A 95 0.11 5.92 -0.41
CA ILE A 95 1.09 6.67 0.38
C ILE A 95 0.63 6.84 1.83
N LEU A 96 -0.63 7.23 2.04
CA LEU A 96 -1.19 7.39 3.40
C LEU A 96 -1.23 6.07 4.16
N ASP A 97 -1.64 5.00 3.48
CA ASP A 97 -1.67 3.65 4.02
C ASP A 97 -0.26 3.14 4.40
N ALA A 98 0.70 3.29 3.50
CA ALA A 98 2.09 2.91 3.73
C ALA A 98 2.72 3.69 4.90
N HIS A 99 2.52 5.01 4.94
CA HIS A 99 3.01 5.86 6.02
C HIS A 99 2.42 5.43 7.37
N MET A 100 1.09 5.34 7.48
CA MET A 100 0.42 4.90 8.71
C MET A 100 0.91 3.52 9.18
N ARG A 101 1.14 2.58 8.26
CA ARG A 101 1.67 1.25 8.62
C ARG A 101 3.12 1.30 9.07
N THR A 102 3.93 2.16 8.48
CA THR A 102 5.33 2.37 8.86
C THR A 102 5.40 2.90 10.29
N GLU A 103 4.67 3.97 10.59
CA GLU A 103 4.57 4.57 11.94
C GLU A 103 4.12 3.56 12.99
N ARG A 104 3.15 2.70 12.66
CA ARG A 104 2.63 1.66 13.57
C ARG A 104 3.62 0.52 13.82
N ARG A 105 4.55 0.24 12.91
CA ARG A 105 5.46 -0.91 13.05
C ARG A 105 6.55 -0.57 14.06
N ARG A 106 7.27 0.55 13.90
CA ARG A 106 8.14 1.25 14.89
C ARG A 106 8.54 2.64 14.35
N PRO A 107 8.73 3.67 15.21
CA PRO A 107 9.17 5.00 14.78
C PRO A 107 10.65 5.09 14.34
N GLU A 108 11.47 4.07 14.58
CA GLU A 108 12.93 4.14 14.35
C GLU A 108 13.38 3.52 13.02
N VAL A 109 12.47 3.05 12.18
CA VAL A 109 12.84 2.37 10.93
C VAL A 109 13.19 3.37 9.83
N SER A 110 14.36 3.20 9.20
CA SER A 110 14.80 3.97 8.03
C SER A 110 14.28 3.40 6.70
N TRP A 111 13.09 2.79 6.73
CA TRP A 111 12.45 2.17 5.58
C TRP A 111 10.93 2.34 5.64
N TYR A 112 10.29 2.33 4.47
CA TYR A 112 8.84 2.48 4.33
C TYR A 112 8.26 1.24 3.69
N PHE A 113 6.99 0.98 3.98
CA PHE A 113 6.27 -0.04 3.25
C PHE A 113 6.16 0.32 1.77
N GLY A 114 6.84 -0.45 0.92
CA GLY A 114 6.60 -0.44 -0.52
C GLY A 114 5.28 -1.12 -0.87
N THR A 115 4.90 -2.16 -0.13
CA THR A 115 3.61 -2.87 -0.27
C THR A 115 3.10 -3.29 1.12
N TYR A 116 2.15 -4.23 1.26
CA TYR A 116 1.86 -4.82 2.58
C TYR A 116 2.99 -5.69 3.11
N THR A 117 3.82 -6.24 2.22
CA THR A 117 4.77 -7.29 2.58
C THR A 117 6.22 -6.94 2.24
N THR A 118 6.45 -5.76 1.69
CA THR A 118 7.79 -5.31 1.28
C THR A 118 8.14 -3.91 1.79
N SER A 119 9.44 -3.64 1.87
CA SER A 119 10.02 -2.36 2.27
C SER A 119 10.79 -1.70 1.12
N ILE A 120 10.94 -0.39 1.21
CA ILE A 120 11.86 0.42 0.40
C ILE A 120 12.70 1.25 1.38
N SER A 121 14.02 1.22 1.19
CA SER A 121 15.00 1.96 1.97
C SER A 121 16.13 2.49 1.08
N VAL A 122 16.97 3.36 1.63
CA VAL A 122 18.20 3.84 0.97
C VAL A 122 19.09 2.67 0.55
N ASP A 123 19.21 1.65 1.40
CA ASP A 123 20.08 0.48 1.18
C ASP A 123 19.51 -0.51 0.16
N THR A 124 18.21 -0.46 -0.08
CA THR A 124 17.50 -1.42 -0.96
C THR A 124 17.01 -0.80 -2.26
N VAL A 125 17.32 0.48 -2.51
CA VAL A 125 16.84 1.22 -3.68
C VAL A 125 17.29 0.58 -4.99
N ASP A 126 18.50 0.01 -5.04
CA ASP A 126 19.01 -0.61 -6.26
C ASP A 126 18.32 -1.95 -6.54
N ILE A 127 17.85 -2.64 -5.48
CA ILE A 127 17.04 -3.86 -5.59
C ILE A 127 15.69 -3.53 -6.23
N TYR A 128 15.12 -2.35 -5.96
CA TYR A 128 13.83 -1.96 -6.52
C TYR A 128 13.80 -2.03 -8.04
N PHE A 129 14.88 -1.62 -8.70
CA PHE A 129 14.94 -1.58 -10.16
C PHE A 129 15.55 -2.83 -10.81
N SER A 130 15.94 -3.83 -10.01
CA SER A 130 16.62 -5.05 -10.48
C SER A 130 15.80 -5.86 -11.49
N ASP A 131 14.47 -5.81 -11.40
CA ASP A 131 13.52 -6.49 -12.28
C ASP A 131 12.71 -5.54 -13.17
N CYS A 132 13.18 -4.28 -13.31
CA CYS A 132 12.57 -3.31 -14.21
C CYS A 132 12.78 -3.76 -15.68
N PRO A 133 11.73 -3.86 -16.51
CA PRO A 133 11.90 -4.29 -17.90
C PRO A 133 12.64 -3.23 -18.74
N ASP A 134 12.53 -1.95 -18.39
CA ASP A 134 13.28 -0.87 -19.04
C ASP A 134 14.49 -0.48 -18.19
N GLN A 135 15.68 -0.79 -18.70
CA GLN A 135 16.95 -0.56 -18.02
C GLN A 135 17.63 0.76 -18.42
N LYS A 136 17.07 1.54 -19.36
CA LYS A 136 17.75 2.71 -19.94
C LYS A 136 18.11 3.79 -18.92
N ASN A 137 17.26 4.01 -17.92
CA ASN A 137 17.38 5.10 -16.96
C ASN A 137 17.44 4.62 -15.50
N VAL A 138 17.69 3.33 -15.26
CA VAL A 138 17.60 2.74 -13.92
C VAL A 138 18.56 3.40 -12.92
N THR A 139 19.80 3.69 -13.32
CA THR A 139 20.78 4.34 -12.44
C THR A 139 20.30 5.71 -11.97
N GLU A 140 19.75 6.51 -12.88
CA GLU A 140 19.24 7.84 -12.56
C GLU A 140 17.96 7.74 -11.71
N ALA A 141 17.05 6.82 -12.04
CA ALA A 141 15.84 6.57 -11.25
C ALA A 141 16.17 6.12 -9.82
N ALA A 142 17.15 5.22 -9.65
CA ALA A 142 17.65 4.78 -8.36
C ALA A 142 18.27 5.95 -7.56
N ARG A 143 19.07 6.79 -8.22
CA ARG A 143 19.65 8.00 -7.61
C ARG A 143 18.55 8.96 -7.14
N THR A 144 17.55 9.24 -7.97
CA THR A 144 16.42 10.11 -7.61
C THR A 144 15.63 9.54 -6.43
N LEU A 145 15.27 8.24 -6.48
CA LEU A 145 14.53 7.61 -5.39
C LEU A 145 15.32 7.64 -4.07
N ARG A 146 16.64 7.40 -4.12
CA ARG A 146 17.52 7.49 -2.96
C ARG A 146 17.47 8.87 -2.30
N LEU A 147 17.61 9.94 -3.10
CA LEU A 147 17.54 11.31 -2.62
C LEU A 147 16.16 11.63 -2.01
N CYS A 148 15.08 11.20 -2.67
CA CYS A 148 13.74 11.39 -2.12
C CYS A 148 13.56 10.72 -0.76
N ILE A 149 14.09 9.50 -0.57
CA ILE A 149 14.03 8.83 0.73
C ILE A 149 14.87 9.62 1.75
N GLN A 150 16.12 9.95 1.44
CA GLN A 150 16.98 10.69 2.39
C GLN A 150 16.35 12.03 2.82
N GLU A 151 15.77 12.78 1.89
CA GLU A 151 15.16 14.08 2.17
C GLU A 151 13.91 14.00 3.05
N ASN A 152 13.10 12.95 2.87
CA ASN A 152 11.78 12.85 3.52
C ASN A 152 11.77 11.91 4.72
N CYS A 153 12.82 11.11 4.90
CA CYS A 153 12.82 9.99 5.85
C CYS A 153 13.90 10.12 6.90
N ASP A 154 15.11 10.56 6.52
CA ASP A 154 16.21 10.73 7.49
C ASP A 154 16.07 12.04 8.28
N LYS A 155 15.40 13.07 7.72
CA LYS A 155 15.10 14.33 8.45
C LYS A 155 14.07 14.15 9.57
N THR A 156 13.33 13.05 9.59
CA THR A 156 12.40 12.71 10.68
C THR A 156 13.12 12.30 11.97
N LYS A 157 14.45 12.07 11.93
CA LYS A 157 15.26 11.74 13.11
C LYS A 157 15.75 12.98 13.88
N GLU A 158 15.57 14.18 13.34
CA GLU A 158 16.07 15.44 13.92
C GLU A 158 14.96 16.36 14.49
N GLN A 159 13.70 15.88 14.57
CA GLN A 159 12.57 16.58 15.21
C GLN A 159 12.01 15.77 16.37
#